data_AF-A0A9X9LGQ3-F1
#
_entry.id   AF-A0A9X9LGQ3-F1
#
_cell.length_a   1.000
_cell.length_b   1.000
_cell.length_c   1.000
_cell.angle_alpha   90.00
_cell.angle_beta   90.00
_cell.angle_gamma   90.00
#
_symmetry.space_group_name_H-M   'P 1'
#
loop_
_entity.id
_entity.type
_entity.pdbx_description
1 polymer ?
#
loop_
_entity_poly.entity_id
_entity_poly.type
_entity_poly.pdbx_seq_one_letter_code
_entity_poly.pdbx_strand_id
1 'polypeptide(L)'
;MLNQVESKVKDILSKVQKNHVGKPLLKIDLNLQQAEQLERINDALSCEYECRRRMLMKRLDVTVQSFGWSDRAKVKTDDIARIYQPKRYALSPKTTITLAHLLAAREDLSKIIRTSSGSSREKTACAINKVLMGRVPDRGGRPNEIEPPPPEMP
;
A
#
# COMPACT_ATOMS: atom_id res chain seq x y z
N MET A 1 -10.68 9.48 -32.46
CA MET A 1 -9.97 9.77 -31.19
C MET A 1 -9.07 8.62 -30.75
N LEU A 2 -9.60 7.43 -30.40
CA LEU A 2 -8.79 6.29 -29.94
C LEU A 2 -7.59 5.95 -30.84
N ASN A 3 -7.79 5.82 -32.15
CA ASN A 3 -6.71 5.48 -33.11
C ASN A 3 -5.57 6.52 -33.13
N GLN A 4 -5.85 7.80 -32.85
CA GLN A 4 -4.83 8.85 -32.74
C GLN A 4 -4.01 8.71 -31.46
N VAL A 5 -4.66 8.33 -30.35
CA VAL A 5 -3.99 8.02 -29.08
C VAL A 5 -3.11 6.78 -29.24
N GLU A 6 -3.64 5.71 -29.85
CA GLU A 6 -2.91 4.48 -30.12
C GLU A 6 -1.68 4.73 -31.02
N SER A 7 -1.85 5.48 -32.11
CA SER A 7 -0.76 5.88 -33.00
C SER A 7 0.33 6.67 -32.25
N LYS A 8 -0.06 7.64 -31.41
CA LYS A 8 0.89 8.44 -30.61
C LYS A 8 1.60 7.61 -29.53
N VAL A 9 0.91 6.64 -28.92
CA VAL A 9 1.49 5.68 -27.97
C VAL A 9 2.50 4.77 -28.67
N LYS A 10 2.20 4.27 -29.89
CA LYS A 10 3.12 3.48 -30.72
C LYS A 10 4.36 4.28 -31.13
N ASP A 11 4.19 5.54 -31.54
CA ASP A 11 5.32 6.44 -31.85
C ASP A 11 6.24 6.65 -30.63
N ILE A 12 5.69 6.94 -29.45
CA ILE A 12 6.48 7.11 -28.22
C ILE A 12 7.17 5.79 -27.83
N LEU A 13 6.48 4.65 -27.94
CA LEU A 13 7.05 3.32 -27.69
C LEU A 13 8.22 3.00 -28.62
N SER A 14 8.21 3.48 -29.87
CA SER A 14 9.32 3.27 -30.80
C SER A 14 10.61 4.04 -30.41
N LYS A 15 10.48 5.10 -29.61
CA LYS A 15 11.58 6.01 -29.20
C LYS A 15 12.23 5.61 -27.88
N VAL A 16 11.66 4.64 -27.15
CA VAL A 16 12.21 4.12 -25.89
C VAL A 16 12.84 2.73 -26.06
N GLN A 17 13.69 2.35 -25.11
CA GLN A 17 14.30 1.02 -25.10
C GLN A 17 13.25 -0.09 -25.01
N LYS A 18 13.45 -1.22 -25.71
CA LYS A 18 12.48 -2.33 -25.80
C LYS A 18 11.94 -2.86 -24.46
N ASN A 19 12.74 -2.73 -23.38
CA ASN A 19 12.36 -3.20 -22.04
C ASN A 19 11.83 -2.08 -21.11
N HIS A 20 11.66 -0.85 -21.59
CA HIS A 20 11.36 0.33 -20.75
C HIS A 20 10.05 0.20 -19.94
N VAL A 21 9.03 -0.45 -20.48
CA VAL A 21 7.71 -0.62 -19.82
C VAL A 21 7.61 -1.94 -19.04
N GLY A 22 8.60 -2.84 -19.15
CA GLY A 22 8.53 -4.19 -18.60
C GLY A 22 7.46 -5.09 -19.26
N LYS A 23 7.38 -6.34 -18.79
CA LYS A 23 6.37 -7.31 -19.26
C LYS A 23 5.05 -7.14 -18.52
N PRO A 24 3.89 -7.38 -19.16
CA PRO A 24 2.59 -7.35 -18.50
C PRO A 24 2.49 -8.42 -17.40
N LEU A 25 1.83 -8.07 -16.30
CA LEU A 25 1.62 -9.00 -15.18
C LEU A 25 0.61 -10.09 -15.57
N LEU A 26 -0.50 -9.69 -16.18
CA LEU A 26 -1.47 -10.59 -16.80
C LEU A 26 -0.99 -10.94 -18.22
N LYS A 27 -0.83 -12.24 -18.50
CA LYS A 27 -0.32 -12.78 -19.78
C LYS A 27 -1.35 -13.58 -20.56
N ILE A 28 -2.59 -13.62 -20.05
CA ILE A 28 -3.69 -14.42 -20.57
C ILE A 28 -4.71 -13.45 -21.12
N ASP A 29 -5.16 -13.67 -22.35
CA ASP A 29 -6.28 -12.93 -22.92
C ASP A 29 -7.58 -13.35 -22.23
N LEU A 30 -8.28 -12.38 -21.64
CA LEU A 30 -9.52 -12.64 -20.91
C LEU A 30 -10.67 -12.82 -21.90
N ASN A 31 -11.42 -13.91 -21.77
CA ASN A 31 -12.73 -14.00 -22.38
C ASN A 31 -13.76 -13.15 -21.61
N LEU A 32 -14.94 -12.90 -22.22
CA LEU A 32 -15.99 -12.06 -21.64
C LEU A 32 -16.41 -12.48 -20.22
N GLN A 33 -16.58 -13.79 -19.98
CA GLN A 33 -16.98 -14.33 -18.67
C GLN A 33 -15.88 -14.14 -17.61
N GLN A 34 -14.61 -14.30 -17.99
CA GLN A 34 -13.46 -14.06 -17.11
C GLN A 34 -13.31 -12.58 -16.79
N ALA A 35 -13.53 -11.68 -17.76
CA ALA A 35 -13.48 -10.24 -17.55
C ALA A 35 -14.58 -9.80 -16.56
N GLU A 36 -15.82 -10.24 -16.77
CA GLU A 36 -16.95 -9.97 -15.88
C GLU A 36 -16.73 -10.55 -14.46
N GLN A 37 -16.16 -11.75 -14.35
CA GLN A 37 -15.77 -12.33 -13.06
C GLN A 37 -14.68 -11.49 -12.36
N LEU A 38 -13.73 -10.96 -13.11
CA LEU A 38 -12.65 -10.13 -12.57
C LEU A 38 -13.15 -8.74 -12.14
N GLU A 39 -14.14 -8.17 -12.82
CA GLU A 39 -14.85 -6.96 -12.37
C GLU A 39 -15.60 -7.20 -11.06
N ARG A 40 -16.37 -8.29 -10.94
CA ARG A 40 -17.02 -8.68 -9.67
C ARG A 40 -16.02 -8.81 -8.51
N ILE A 41 -14.84 -9.36 -8.76
CA ILE A 41 -13.76 -9.45 -7.76
C ILE A 41 -13.21 -8.05 -7.42
N ASN A 42 -12.98 -7.20 -8.41
CA ASN A 42 -12.51 -5.82 -8.19
C ASN A 42 -13.50 -4.99 -7.37
N ASP A 43 -14.81 -5.17 -7.57
CA ASP A 43 -15.85 -4.47 -6.83
C ASP A 43 -15.94 -4.93 -5.37
N ALA A 44 -15.92 -6.26 -5.14
CA ALA A 44 -15.88 -6.83 -3.79
C ALA A 44 -14.64 -6.33 -3.00
N LEU A 45 -13.46 -6.39 -3.63
CA LEU A 45 -12.23 -5.86 -3.05
C LEU A 45 -12.30 -4.34 -2.85
N SER A 46 -12.88 -3.59 -3.78
CA SER A 46 -13.01 -2.14 -3.67
C SER A 46 -13.85 -1.71 -2.47
N CYS A 47 -14.99 -2.37 -2.25
CA CYS A 47 -15.82 -2.18 -1.06
C CYS A 47 -15.05 -2.47 0.24
N GLU A 48 -14.30 -3.58 0.28
CA GLU A 48 -13.52 -3.99 1.45
C GLU A 48 -12.36 -3.01 1.74
N TYR A 49 -11.61 -2.61 0.71
CA TYR A 49 -10.53 -1.62 0.83
C TYR A 49 -11.05 -0.22 1.16
N GLU A 50 -12.23 0.18 0.69
CA GLU A 50 -12.85 1.43 1.11
C GLU A 50 -13.18 1.41 2.61
N CYS A 51 -13.75 0.33 3.13
CA CYS A 51 -13.95 0.16 4.57
C CYS A 51 -12.63 0.23 5.36
N ARG A 52 -11.57 -0.44 4.90
CA ARG A 52 -10.22 -0.32 5.51
C ARG A 52 -9.69 1.12 5.47
N ARG A 53 -9.85 1.84 4.35
CA ARG A 53 -9.40 3.23 4.20
C ARG A 53 -10.14 4.16 5.15
N ARG A 54 -11.47 4.06 5.26
CA ARG A 54 -12.27 4.82 6.26
C ARG A 54 -11.75 4.59 7.68
N MET A 55 -11.47 3.34 8.04
CA MET A 55 -10.94 2.96 9.37
C MET A 55 -9.55 3.55 9.64
N LEU A 56 -8.63 3.49 8.67
CA LEU A 56 -7.30 4.09 8.76
C LEU A 56 -7.35 5.63 8.85
N MET A 57 -8.22 6.27 8.06
CA MET A 57 -8.45 7.72 8.11
C MET A 57 -9.01 8.13 9.48
N LYS A 58 -9.96 7.36 10.05
CA LYS A 58 -10.49 7.64 11.39
C LYS A 58 -9.46 7.40 12.49
N ARG A 59 -8.58 6.40 12.36
CA ARG A 59 -7.42 6.21 13.27
C ARG A 59 -6.49 7.41 13.22
N LEU A 60 -6.20 7.93 12.03
CA LEU A 60 -5.40 9.15 11.87
C LEU A 60 -6.09 10.36 12.53
N ASP A 61 -7.39 10.56 12.29
CA ASP A 61 -8.19 11.61 12.93
C ASP A 61 -8.07 11.55 14.48
N VAL A 62 -8.30 10.37 15.08
CA VAL A 62 -8.23 10.18 16.54
C VAL A 62 -6.80 10.32 17.08
N THR A 63 -5.78 9.91 16.31
CA THR A 63 -4.36 10.06 16.70
C THR A 63 -3.95 11.53 16.74
N VAL A 64 -4.45 12.36 15.81
CA VAL A 64 -4.17 13.80 15.83
C VAL A 64 -4.97 14.50 16.93
N GLN A 65 -6.21 14.07 17.19
CA GLN A 65 -7.04 14.59 18.28
C GLN A 65 -6.42 14.33 19.67
N SER A 66 -5.80 13.17 19.90
CA SER A 66 -5.21 12.85 21.21
C SER A 66 -3.98 13.71 21.56
N PHE A 67 -3.31 14.33 20.57
CA PHE A 67 -2.26 15.31 20.85
C PHE A 67 -2.78 16.47 21.70
N GLY A 68 -4.00 16.94 21.42
CA GLY A 68 -4.69 18.01 22.16
C GLY A 68 -5.05 17.68 23.62
N TRP A 69 -4.76 16.47 24.12
CA TRP A 69 -4.98 16.13 25.52
C TRP A 69 -3.90 16.69 26.45
N SER A 70 -2.69 16.95 25.92
CA SER A 70 -1.59 17.58 26.69
C SER A 70 -1.65 19.11 26.63
N ASP A 71 -1.46 19.79 27.76
CA ASP A 71 -1.58 21.26 27.84
C ASP A 71 -0.61 22.01 26.91
N ARG A 72 0.60 21.47 26.76
CA ARG A 72 1.62 21.99 25.81
C ARG A 72 1.17 21.92 24.34
N ALA A 73 0.25 21.02 24.00
CA ALA A 73 -0.26 20.87 22.63
C ALA A 73 -1.61 21.56 22.42
N LYS A 74 -2.43 21.76 23.47
CA LYS A 74 -3.67 22.57 23.41
C LYS A 74 -3.40 23.95 22.83
N VAL A 75 -2.33 24.62 23.29
CA VAL A 75 -1.86 25.92 22.77
C VAL A 75 -1.30 25.89 21.34
N LYS A 76 -1.21 24.71 20.70
CA LYS A 76 -0.77 24.52 19.31
C LYS A 76 -1.84 23.86 18.42
N THR A 77 -3.09 23.80 18.88
CA THR A 77 -4.18 23.11 18.16
C THR A 77 -4.38 23.68 16.75
N ASP A 78 -4.33 25.00 16.60
CA ASP A 78 -4.52 25.67 15.30
C ASP A 78 -3.36 25.39 14.32
N ASP A 79 -2.12 25.36 14.81
CA ASP A 79 -0.95 24.96 14.02
C ASP A 79 -1.03 23.50 13.54
N ILE A 80 -1.46 22.60 14.43
CA ILE A 80 -1.68 21.19 14.11
C ILE A 80 -2.80 21.07 13.06
N ALA A 81 -3.92 21.77 13.24
CA ALA A 81 -5.04 21.77 12.30
C ALA A 81 -4.64 22.33 10.93
N ARG A 82 -3.90 23.44 10.89
CA ARG A 82 -3.38 24.09 9.67
C ARG A 82 -2.51 23.15 8.82
N ILE A 83 -1.73 22.28 9.45
CA ILE A 83 -0.89 21.28 8.76
C ILE A 83 -1.69 20.01 8.43
N TYR A 84 -2.60 19.60 9.32
CA TYR A 84 -3.34 18.34 9.21
C TYR A 84 -4.45 18.39 8.17
N GLN A 85 -5.32 19.40 8.23
CA GLN A 85 -6.56 19.43 7.44
C GLN A 85 -6.31 19.33 5.92
N PRO A 86 -5.35 20.05 5.29
CA PRO A 86 -5.08 19.90 3.87
C PRO A 86 -4.68 18.47 3.48
N LYS A 87 -3.86 17.81 4.32
CA LYS A 87 -3.47 16.41 4.11
C LYS A 87 -4.66 15.47 4.28
N ARG A 88 -5.56 15.76 5.22
CA ARG A 88 -6.73 14.93 5.52
C ARG A 88 -7.84 15.06 4.47
N TYR A 89 -8.00 16.22 3.84
CA TYR A 89 -8.92 16.39 2.70
C TYR A 89 -8.39 15.75 1.40
N ALA A 90 -7.07 15.64 1.23
CA ALA A 90 -6.48 14.90 0.12
C ALA A 90 -6.64 13.37 0.22
N LEU A 91 -7.03 12.84 1.39
CA LEU A 91 -7.30 11.42 1.58
C LEU A 91 -8.75 11.08 1.24
N SER A 92 -8.94 10.17 0.28
CA SER A 92 -10.26 9.63 -0.09
C SER A 92 -10.43 8.19 0.42
N PRO A 93 -11.62 7.83 0.95
CA PRO A 93 -11.93 6.46 1.31
C PRO A 93 -12.13 5.57 0.06
N LYS A 94 -12.68 6.13 -1.03
CA LYS A 94 -12.96 5.38 -2.27
C LYS A 94 -11.68 4.82 -2.88
N THR A 95 -11.77 3.64 -3.50
CA THR A 95 -10.70 3.10 -4.33
C THR A 95 -10.64 3.85 -5.67
N THR A 96 -9.45 3.89 -6.26
CA THR A 96 -9.21 4.41 -7.62
C THR A 96 -8.76 3.30 -8.57
N ILE A 97 -8.77 2.05 -8.10
CA ILE A 97 -8.32 0.86 -8.83
C ILE A 97 -9.48 0.33 -9.66
N THR A 98 -9.20 0.02 -10.91
CA THR A 98 -10.16 -0.46 -11.91
C THR A 98 -9.51 -1.57 -12.73
N LEU A 99 -10.29 -2.31 -13.52
CA LEU A 99 -9.77 -3.36 -14.41
C LEU A 99 -8.65 -2.83 -15.33
N ALA A 100 -8.73 -1.59 -15.80
CA ALA A 100 -7.69 -0.95 -16.60
C ALA A 100 -6.33 -0.87 -15.88
N HIS A 101 -6.31 -0.67 -14.56
CA HIS A 101 -5.07 -0.66 -13.77
C HIS A 101 -4.45 -2.07 -13.68
N LEU A 102 -5.28 -3.12 -13.63
CA LEU A 102 -4.82 -4.51 -13.64
C LEU A 102 -4.23 -4.89 -15.00
N LEU A 103 -4.86 -4.47 -16.11
CA LEU A 103 -4.32 -4.69 -17.47
C LEU A 103 -3.05 -3.86 -17.73
N ALA A 104 -2.95 -2.66 -17.13
CA ALA A 104 -1.75 -1.85 -17.16
C ALA A 104 -0.62 -2.37 -16.24
N ALA A 105 -0.89 -3.33 -15.35
CA ALA A 105 0.09 -3.84 -14.39
C ALA A 105 1.26 -4.58 -15.07
N ARG A 106 2.41 -4.55 -14.41
CA ARG A 106 3.68 -5.10 -14.89
C ARG A 106 4.29 -6.06 -13.87
N GLU A 107 5.17 -6.95 -14.30
CA GLU A 107 5.74 -8.01 -13.46
C GLU A 107 6.43 -7.48 -12.19
N ASP A 108 6.95 -6.25 -12.21
CA ASP A 108 7.58 -5.60 -11.06
C ASP A 108 6.60 -5.19 -9.95
N LEU A 109 5.33 -4.90 -10.27
CA LEU A 109 4.29 -4.65 -9.26
C LEU A 109 3.96 -5.88 -8.41
N SER A 110 4.32 -7.10 -8.86
CA SER A 110 4.18 -8.31 -8.04
C SER A 110 5.20 -8.40 -6.89
N LYS A 111 6.23 -7.53 -6.88
CA LYS A 111 7.28 -7.54 -5.86
C LYS A 111 6.77 -6.92 -4.56
N ILE A 112 6.34 -7.77 -3.63
CA ILE A 112 5.96 -7.36 -2.28
C ILE A 112 7.21 -6.87 -1.52
N ILE A 113 7.44 -5.56 -1.53
CA ILE A 113 8.48 -4.92 -0.70
C ILE A 113 7.95 -4.88 0.74
N ARG A 114 8.65 -5.55 1.66
CA ARG A 114 8.33 -5.47 3.09
C ARG A 114 8.48 -4.01 3.55
N THR A 115 7.38 -3.40 4.02
CA THR A 115 7.38 -2.05 4.59
C THR A 115 8.27 -1.90 5.83
N SER A 116 8.59 -3.02 6.50
CA SER A 116 9.55 -3.13 7.59
C SER A 116 11.00 -3.37 7.15
N SER A 117 11.32 -3.37 5.85
CA SER A 117 12.70 -3.55 5.36
C SER A 117 13.62 -2.40 5.79
N GLY A 118 14.92 -2.70 5.94
CA GLY A 118 15.94 -1.68 6.18
C GLY A 118 15.88 -0.55 5.15
N SER A 119 15.83 -0.91 3.86
CA SER A 119 15.70 0.01 2.72
C SER A 119 14.47 0.93 2.75
N SER A 120 13.35 0.48 3.34
CA SER A 120 12.16 1.32 3.53
C SER A 120 12.37 2.27 4.71
N ARG A 121 13.04 1.81 5.79
CA ARG A 121 13.27 2.58 7.01
C ARG A 121 14.40 3.61 6.90
N GLU A 122 15.43 3.36 6.08
CA GLU A 122 16.51 4.30 5.76
C GLU A 122 15.98 5.69 5.38
N LYS A 123 14.94 5.73 4.55
CA LYS A 123 14.30 6.98 4.07
C LYS A 123 13.31 7.59 5.07
N THR A 124 13.12 6.97 6.23
CA THR A 124 12.25 7.46 7.32
C THR A 124 13.03 7.86 8.58
N ALA A 125 14.37 7.92 8.48
CA ALA A 125 15.21 8.42 9.54
C ALA A 125 14.81 9.85 9.92
N CYS A 126 14.59 10.10 11.22
CA CYS A 126 14.23 11.41 11.73
C CYS A 126 14.79 11.62 13.14
N ALA A 127 14.62 12.80 13.72
CA ALA A 127 15.12 13.13 15.06
C ALA A 127 14.61 12.19 16.17
N ILE A 128 13.51 11.46 15.93
CA ILE A 128 12.94 10.44 16.84
C ILE A 128 13.43 9.04 16.43
N ASN A 129 13.23 8.65 15.16
CA ASN A 129 13.68 7.37 14.61
C ASN A 129 15.11 7.49 14.06
N LYS A 130 16.10 7.66 14.94
CA LYS A 130 17.51 7.80 14.53
C LYS A 130 18.21 6.47 14.21
N VAL A 131 17.86 5.39 14.92
CA VAL A 131 18.61 4.12 14.87
C VAL A 131 17.94 3.12 13.94
N LEU A 132 18.65 2.77 12.87
CA LEU A 132 18.32 1.61 12.05
C LEU A 132 19.00 0.38 12.67
N MET A 133 18.20 -0.50 13.29
CA MET A 133 18.71 -1.80 13.74
C MET A 133 19.14 -2.61 12.51
N GLY A 134 20.38 -3.11 12.54
CA GLY A 134 20.95 -3.93 11.47
C GLY A 134 20.33 -5.34 11.40
N ARG A 135 21.07 -6.30 10.84
CA ARG A 135 20.64 -7.70 10.82
C ARG A 135 20.50 -8.22 12.26
N VAL A 136 19.26 -8.35 12.73
CA VAL A 136 18.95 -9.01 14.00
C VAL A 136 19.12 -10.52 13.79
N PRO A 137 19.91 -11.23 14.61
CA PRO A 137 19.97 -12.69 14.59
C PRO A 137 18.60 -13.32 14.82
N ASP A 138 18.44 -14.59 14.45
CA ASP A 138 17.24 -15.32 14.83
C ASP A 138 17.13 -15.37 16.37
N ARG A 139 15.91 -15.25 16.88
CA ARG A 139 15.59 -15.25 18.32
C ARG A 139 14.84 -16.52 18.73
N GLY A 140 14.67 -17.48 17.82
CA GLY A 140 13.89 -18.69 18.06
C GLY A 140 12.40 -18.37 18.22
N GLY A 141 11.69 -19.19 19.00
CA GLY A 141 10.25 -19.01 19.23
C GLY A 141 9.37 -19.49 18.08
N ARG A 142 9.92 -20.21 17.10
CA ARG A 142 9.15 -20.91 16.07
C ARG A 142 8.49 -22.14 16.72
N PRO A 143 7.16 -22.29 16.70
CA PRO A 143 6.49 -23.41 17.36
C PRO A 143 6.99 -24.80 16.94
N ASN A 144 7.47 -24.92 15.70
CA ASN A 144 7.99 -26.17 15.12
C ASN A 144 9.41 -26.53 15.59
N GLU A 145 10.11 -25.64 16.29
CA GLU A 145 11.47 -25.85 16.84
C GLU A 145 11.46 -26.02 18.36
N ILE A 146 10.27 -25.98 18.98
CA ILE A 146 10.06 -26.17 20.41
C ILE A 146 9.50 -27.58 20.58
N GLU A 147 10.17 -28.42 21.37
CA GLU A 147 9.57 -29.71 21.76
C GLU A 147 8.27 -29.46 22.53
N PRO A 148 7.18 -30.19 22.22
CA PRO A 148 5.94 -30.06 22.97
C PRO A 148 6.20 -30.37 24.44
N PRO A 149 5.57 -29.65 25.39
CA PRO A 149 5.73 -29.94 26.81
C PRO A 149 5.34 -31.40 27.10
N PRO A 150 5.99 -32.05 28.08
CA PRO A 150 5.64 -33.42 28.45
C PRO A 150 4.15 -33.48 28.83
N PRO A 151 3.46 -34.58 28.49
CA PRO A 151 2.04 -34.72 28.84
C PRO A 151 1.86 -34.63 30.34
N GLU A 152 0.86 -33.86 30.78
CA GLU A 152 0.49 -33.79 32.20
C GLU A 152 0.09 -35.19 32.68
N MET A 153 0.63 -35.59 33.84
CA MET A 153 0.31 -36.89 34.43
C MET A 153 -1.15 -36.94 34.89
N PRO A 154 -1.79 -38.12 34.85
CA PRO A 154 -3.17 -38.30 35.32
C PRO A 154 -3.34 -38.12 36.84
#